data_AF-K2S367-F1
#
_entry.id   AF-K2S367-F1
#
_cell.length_a   1.000
_cell.length_b   1.000
_cell.length_c   1.000
_cell.angle_alpha   90.00
_cell.angle_beta   90.00
_cell.angle_gamma   90.00
#
_symmetry.space_group_name_H-M   'P 1'
#
loop_
_entity.id
_entity.type
_entity.pdbx_description
1 polymer ?
#
loop_
_entity_poly.entity_id
_entity_poly.type
_entity_poly.pdbx_seq_one_letter_code
_entity_poly.pdbx_strand_id
1 'polypeptide(L)'
;MPKTAISEDRSESLPERWTALYKEELPRLAKARDRAQPKWPVYLDHCFARIILDNAVGKDRPWMERIRAPAVKHMSEEQLKAAVEMGRQIATGEADLDDLNQRSLRLRGKEGPKRKREVSDDSHGQGSPRKWKSKPGNGDIRSHFFGDLPQAKAEAPAPELREARRTIASSKDLTPFRRFALILLTFIPRGRYSTYGAMSNYITAQYHKSSARAIGNAMRNNPFAPAVPCHRVLAHDGRIGGFGGDWGEQGKHSAEKRRLLAEEGVKFDSGGKVVGRPYINFEESGEIKTWYQQIYASNSK
;
A
#
# COMPACT_ATOMS: atom_id res chain seq x y z
N MET A 1 -11.56 20.17 -35.16
CA MET A 1 -11.16 19.00 -34.36
C MET A 1 -12.22 18.82 -33.28
N PRO A 2 -13.01 17.74 -33.29
CA PRO A 2 -14.17 17.62 -32.41
C PRO A 2 -13.72 17.41 -30.96
N LYS A 3 -14.25 18.25 -30.06
CA LYS A 3 -14.19 18.05 -28.61
C LYS A 3 -14.89 16.73 -28.30
N THR A 4 -14.21 15.79 -27.66
CA THR A 4 -14.82 14.56 -27.17
C THR A 4 -15.83 14.95 -26.09
N ALA A 5 -17.10 15.06 -26.47
CA ALA A 5 -18.18 15.30 -25.55
C ALA A 5 -18.26 14.10 -24.60
N ILE A 6 -18.12 14.37 -23.30
CA ILE A 6 -18.46 13.41 -22.25
C ILE A 6 -19.95 13.12 -22.44
N SER A 7 -20.28 11.88 -22.79
CA SER A 7 -21.66 11.41 -22.82
C SER A 7 -22.20 11.46 -21.39
N GLU A 8 -22.95 12.51 -21.06
CA GLU A 8 -23.81 12.51 -19.88
C GLU A 8 -24.94 11.50 -20.12
N ASP A 9 -24.68 10.25 -19.74
CA ASP A 9 -25.73 9.25 -19.62
C ASP A 9 -26.64 9.69 -18.48
N ARG A 10 -27.83 10.20 -18.84
CA ARG A 10 -28.84 10.74 -17.92
C ARG A 10 -29.45 9.69 -16.99
N SER A 11 -28.99 8.44 -17.03
CA SER A 11 -29.48 7.34 -16.20
C SER A 11 -28.61 7.00 -14.97
N GLU A 12 -27.38 7.53 -14.86
CA GLU A 12 -26.45 7.17 -13.79
C GLU A 12 -26.67 7.99 -12.51
N SER A 13 -26.78 7.34 -11.34
CA SER A 13 -26.94 8.04 -10.07
C SER A 13 -25.64 8.71 -9.61
N LEU A 14 -25.72 9.81 -8.84
CA LEU A 14 -24.53 10.53 -8.36
C LEU A 14 -23.51 9.65 -7.61
N PRO A 15 -23.90 8.70 -6.74
CA PRO A 15 -22.95 7.77 -6.11
C PRO A 15 -22.27 6.80 -7.09
N GLU A 16 -22.99 6.35 -8.12
CA GLU A 16 -22.44 5.48 -9.18
C GLU A 16 -21.43 6.26 -10.01
N ARG A 17 -21.81 7.46 -10.47
CA ARG A 17 -20.93 8.38 -11.20
C ARG A 17 -19.67 8.70 -10.42
N TRP A 18 -19.81 9.03 -9.12
CA TRP A 18 -18.67 9.24 -8.23
C TRP A 18 -17.76 8.00 -8.19
N THR A 19 -18.34 6.82 -8.04
CA THR A 19 -17.58 5.56 -7.94
C THR A 19 -16.84 5.23 -9.23
N ALA A 20 -17.49 5.34 -10.38
CA ALA A 20 -16.89 5.11 -11.69
C ALA A 20 -15.71 6.06 -11.94
N LEU A 21 -15.87 7.34 -11.56
CA LEU A 21 -14.89 8.39 -11.79
C LEU A 21 -13.55 8.11 -11.09
N TYR A 22 -13.56 7.82 -9.78
CA TYR A 22 -12.30 7.60 -9.05
C TYR A 22 -11.75 6.17 -9.16
N LYS A 23 -12.60 5.15 -9.39
CA LYS A 23 -12.13 3.76 -9.52
C LYS A 23 -11.65 3.39 -10.91
N GLU A 24 -12.24 3.98 -11.94
CA GLU A 24 -12.05 3.52 -13.32
C GLU A 24 -11.56 4.64 -14.23
N GLU A 25 -12.29 5.75 -14.32
CA GLU A 25 -12.03 6.80 -15.31
C GLU A 25 -10.67 7.49 -15.11
N LEU A 26 -10.42 8.06 -13.92
CA LEU A 26 -9.17 8.76 -13.62
C LEU A 26 -7.94 7.84 -13.61
N PRO A 27 -8.00 6.63 -13.01
CA PRO A 27 -6.90 5.67 -13.15
C PRO A 27 -6.62 5.25 -14.60
N ARG A 28 -7.65 5.12 -15.45
CA ARG A 28 -7.48 4.81 -16.87
C ARG A 28 -6.76 5.95 -17.59
N LEU A 29 -7.19 7.20 -17.38
CA LEU A 29 -6.54 8.39 -17.97
C LEU A 29 -5.07 8.53 -17.51
N ALA A 30 -4.81 8.29 -16.22
CA ALA A 30 -3.46 8.33 -15.67
C ALA A 30 -2.54 7.27 -16.28
N LYS A 31 -3.02 6.03 -16.44
CA LYS A 31 -2.27 4.95 -17.09
C LYS A 31 -2.00 5.25 -18.56
N ALA A 32 -2.97 5.84 -19.25
CA ALA A 32 -2.83 6.28 -20.64
C ALA A 32 -1.94 7.53 -20.79
N ARG A 33 -1.55 8.19 -19.69
CA ARG A 33 -0.85 9.48 -19.68
C ARG A 33 -1.58 10.50 -20.54
N ASP A 34 -2.90 10.60 -20.33
CA ASP A 34 -3.76 11.47 -21.11
C ASP A 34 -3.28 12.93 -21.06
N ARG A 35 -3.40 13.63 -22.19
CA ARG A 35 -2.93 15.02 -22.36
C ARG A 35 -3.76 16.05 -21.60
N ALA A 36 -4.92 15.66 -21.06
CA ALA A 36 -5.72 16.49 -20.16
C ALA A 36 -4.92 16.97 -18.94
N GLN A 37 -3.86 16.25 -18.53
CA GLN A 37 -2.96 16.69 -17.48
C GLN A 37 -1.52 16.74 -18.01
N PRO A 38 -0.74 17.79 -17.68
CA PRO A 38 0.69 17.85 -18.02
C PRO A 38 1.49 16.76 -17.30
N LYS A 39 1.01 16.33 -16.14
CA LYS A 39 1.60 15.26 -15.33
C LYS A 39 0.52 14.58 -14.50
N TRP A 40 0.58 13.24 -14.44
CA TRP A 40 -0.26 12.43 -13.56
C TRP A 40 0.55 12.00 -12.32
N PRO A 41 0.48 12.74 -11.19
CA PRO A 41 1.27 12.46 -9.99
C PRO A 41 0.80 11.21 -9.22
N VAL A 42 -0.39 10.70 -9.52
CA VAL A 42 -1.02 9.54 -8.89
C VAL A 42 -1.69 8.66 -9.94
N TYR A 43 -1.83 7.37 -9.64
CA TYR A 43 -2.40 6.36 -10.56
C TYR A 43 -3.31 5.35 -9.86
N LEU A 44 -3.49 5.47 -8.54
CA LEU A 44 -4.33 4.58 -7.73
C LEU A 44 -5.67 5.26 -7.42
N ASP A 45 -6.74 4.48 -7.47
CA ASP A 45 -8.12 4.88 -7.23
C ASP A 45 -8.32 5.72 -5.95
N HIS A 46 -7.82 5.22 -4.83
CA HIS A 46 -7.93 5.87 -3.53
C HIS A 46 -7.12 7.17 -3.44
N CYS A 47 -6.07 7.34 -4.26
CA CYS A 47 -5.33 8.60 -4.33
C CYS A 47 -6.19 9.69 -4.96
N PHE A 48 -6.92 9.37 -6.04
CA PHE A 48 -7.86 10.29 -6.68
C PHE A 48 -9.00 10.64 -5.72
N ALA A 49 -9.62 9.64 -5.09
CA ALA A 49 -10.68 9.87 -4.12
C ALA A 49 -10.24 10.81 -2.99
N ARG A 50 -9.04 10.60 -2.42
CA ARG A 50 -8.49 11.51 -1.39
C ARG A 50 -8.32 12.94 -1.91
N ILE A 51 -7.66 13.11 -3.05
CA ILE A 51 -7.37 14.44 -3.60
C ILE A 51 -8.67 15.20 -3.85
N ILE A 52 -9.63 14.55 -4.50
CA ILE A 52 -10.91 15.15 -4.80
C ILE A 52 -11.66 15.50 -3.52
N LEU A 53 -11.77 14.58 -2.57
CA LEU A 53 -12.54 14.82 -1.35
C LEU A 53 -11.92 15.92 -0.47
N ASP A 54 -10.59 16.01 -0.37
CA ASP A 54 -9.94 17.09 0.38
C ASP A 54 -10.18 18.47 -0.24
N ASN A 55 -10.24 18.53 -1.56
CA ASN A 55 -10.41 19.80 -2.27
C ASN A 55 -11.88 20.20 -2.41
N ALA A 56 -12.79 19.25 -2.66
CA ALA A 56 -14.21 19.49 -2.85
C ALA A 56 -14.97 19.61 -1.51
N VAL A 57 -14.68 18.73 -0.55
CA VAL A 57 -15.43 18.64 0.71
C VAL A 57 -14.63 19.12 1.91
N GLY A 58 -13.38 18.67 2.03
CA GLY A 58 -12.48 19.00 3.12
C GLY A 58 -12.26 20.51 3.27
N LYS A 59 -12.02 21.19 2.15
CA LYS A 59 -11.76 22.63 2.00
C LYS A 59 -10.62 23.12 2.90
N ASP A 60 -10.87 23.40 4.17
CA ASP A 60 -9.93 23.88 5.20
C ASP A 60 -9.25 22.76 5.98
N ARG A 61 -9.82 21.54 5.96
CA ARG A 61 -9.33 20.39 6.73
C ARG A 61 -9.43 19.09 5.93
N PRO A 62 -8.77 18.00 6.35
CA PRO A 62 -8.95 16.68 5.74
C PRO A 62 -10.43 16.25 5.70
N TRP A 63 -10.87 15.67 4.58
CA TRP A 63 -12.29 15.32 4.41
C TRP A 63 -12.85 14.35 5.47
N MET A 64 -12.00 13.52 6.07
CA MET A 64 -12.40 12.55 7.12
C MET A 64 -12.91 13.21 8.40
N GLU A 65 -12.57 14.48 8.63
CA GLU A 65 -13.10 15.26 9.75
C GLU A 65 -14.50 15.81 9.47
N ARG A 66 -14.94 15.81 8.21
CA ARG A 66 -16.26 16.30 7.78
C ARG A 66 -17.23 15.18 7.41
N ILE A 67 -16.73 14.04 6.96
CA ILE A 67 -17.54 12.90 6.52
C ILE A 67 -17.04 11.63 7.22
N ARG A 68 -17.97 10.91 7.85
CA ARG A 68 -17.70 9.59 8.42
C ARG A 68 -17.38 8.58 7.32
N ALA A 69 -16.41 7.69 7.56
CA ALA A 69 -16.15 6.60 6.64
C ALA A 69 -17.27 5.53 6.69
N PRO A 70 -17.65 4.91 5.55
CA PRO A 70 -17.15 5.16 4.19
C PRO A 70 -17.84 6.36 3.52
N ALA A 71 -17.07 7.25 2.89
CA ALA A 71 -17.57 8.50 2.30
C ALA A 71 -18.75 8.29 1.34
N VAL A 72 -18.71 7.23 0.53
CA VAL A 72 -19.77 6.87 -0.44
C VAL A 72 -21.15 6.72 0.21
N LYS A 73 -21.21 6.38 1.50
CA LYS A 73 -22.48 6.20 2.24
C LYS A 73 -22.89 7.39 3.10
N HIS A 74 -21.99 8.35 3.31
CA HIS A 74 -22.17 9.42 4.31
C HIS A 74 -21.99 10.82 3.74
N MET A 75 -21.73 10.96 2.44
CA MET A 75 -21.77 12.25 1.75
C MET A 75 -23.21 12.65 1.45
N SER A 76 -23.51 13.94 1.69
CA SER A 76 -24.72 14.58 1.18
C SER A 76 -24.72 14.65 -0.34
N GLU A 77 -25.89 14.89 -0.93
CA GLU A 77 -26.04 15.02 -2.38
C GLU A 77 -25.19 16.19 -2.92
N GLU A 78 -25.10 17.29 -2.18
CA GLU A 78 -24.25 18.44 -2.53
C GLU A 78 -22.76 18.10 -2.50
N GLN A 79 -22.31 17.32 -1.51
CA GLN A 79 -20.93 16.85 -1.43
C GLN A 79 -20.59 15.88 -2.56
N LEU A 80 -21.53 14.99 -2.93
CA LEU A 80 -21.39 14.10 -4.08
C LEU A 80 -21.29 14.88 -5.38
N LYS A 81 -22.16 15.86 -5.61
CA LYS A 81 -22.10 16.76 -6.79
C LYS A 81 -20.75 17.47 -6.87
N ALA A 82 -20.28 18.04 -5.77
CA ALA A 82 -18.98 18.72 -5.72
C ALA A 82 -17.80 17.78 -6.01
N ALA A 83 -17.85 16.53 -5.51
CA ALA A 83 -16.81 15.54 -5.74
C ALA A 83 -16.80 15.05 -7.20
N VAL A 84 -17.97 14.78 -7.78
CA VAL A 84 -18.10 14.39 -9.19
C VAL A 84 -17.62 15.51 -10.11
N GLU A 85 -18.05 16.75 -9.85
CA GLU A 85 -17.64 17.90 -10.66
C GLU A 85 -16.13 18.13 -10.60
N MET A 86 -15.53 18.02 -9.41
CA MET A 86 -14.08 18.17 -9.29
C MET A 86 -13.30 17.06 -10.01
N GLY A 87 -13.79 15.81 -9.97
CA GLY A 87 -13.16 14.74 -10.74
C GLY A 87 -13.35 14.90 -12.26
N ARG A 88 -14.48 15.46 -12.72
CA ARG A 88 -14.69 15.85 -14.12
C ARG A 88 -13.69 16.91 -14.56
N GLN A 89 -13.50 17.95 -13.76
CA GLN A 89 -12.53 19.02 -14.04
C GLN A 89 -11.09 18.48 -14.14
N ILE A 90 -10.73 17.50 -13.31
CA ILE A 90 -9.44 16.79 -13.44
C ILE A 90 -9.38 16.01 -14.76
N ALA A 91 -10.45 15.28 -15.11
CA ALA A 91 -10.50 14.47 -16.33
C ALA A 91 -10.43 15.32 -17.61
N THR A 92 -11.01 16.53 -17.61
CA THR A 92 -11.00 17.46 -18.75
C THR A 92 -9.79 18.41 -18.80
N GLY A 93 -8.99 18.46 -17.73
CA GLY A 93 -7.85 19.37 -17.60
C GLY A 93 -8.22 20.79 -17.17
N GLU A 94 -9.48 21.03 -16.78
CA GLU A 94 -9.94 22.29 -16.19
C GLU A 94 -9.33 22.53 -14.79
N ALA A 95 -8.94 21.46 -14.08
CA ALA A 95 -8.22 21.55 -12.82
C ALA A 95 -6.89 20.77 -12.86
N ASP A 96 -5.81 21.41 -12.39
CA ASP A 96 -4.48 20.79 -12.33
C ASP A 96 -4.39 19.78 -11.17
N LEU A 97 -4.21 18.51 -11.51
CA LEU A 97 -4.14 17.41 -10.54
C LEU A 97 -2.92 17.49 -9.62
N ASP A 98 -1.79 18.00 -10.10
CA ASP A 98 -0.59 18.18 -9.29
C ASP A 98 -0.82 19.26 -8.24
N ASP A 99 -1.39 20.40 -8.60
CA ASP A 99 -1.73 21.46 -7.65
C ASP A 99 -2.74 21.01 -6.59
N LEU A 100 -3.78 20.28 -7.00
CA LEU A 100 -4.77 19.70 -6.10
C LEU A 100 -4.14 18.64 -5.16
N ASN A 101 -3.21 17.83 -5.68
CA ASN A 101 -2.46 16.87 -4.89
C ASN A 101 -1.58 17.57 -3.84
N GLN A 102 -0.84 18.60 -4.24
CA GLN A 102 0.00 19.39 -3.34
C GLN A 102 -0.83 20.07 -2.26
N ARG A 103 -1.98 20.65 -2.62
CA ARG A 103 -2.92 21.24 -1.65
C ARG A 103 -3.45 20.21 -0.66
N SER A 104 -3.87 19.04 -1.15
CA SER A 104 -4.33 17.92 -0.30
C SER A 104 -3.23 17.38 0.62
N LEU A 105 -1.96 17.41 0.19
CA LEU A 105 -0.82 17.08 1.06
C LEU A 105 -0.58 18.15 2.13
N ARG A 106 -0.59 19.45 1.75
CA ARG A 106 -0.44 20.57 2.69
C ARG A 106 -1.51 20.59 3.77
N LEU A 107 -2.78 20.39 3.40
CA LEU A 107 -3.92 20.28 4.34
C LEU A 107 -3.73 19.18 5.39
N ARG A 108 -2.92 18.16 5.09
CA ARG A 108 -2.64 17.02 5.96
C ARG A 108 -1.28 17.15 6.66
N GLY A 109 -0.69 18.35 6.66
CA GLY A 109 0.59 18.63 7.29
C GLY A 109 1.81 18.05 6.56
N LYS A 110 1.68 17.69 5.27
CA LYS A 110 2.79 17.14 4.48
C LYS A 110 3.18 18.12 3.36
N GLU A 111 4.43 18.59 3.35
CA GLU A 111 4.96 19.24 2.15
C GLU A 111 5.23 18.16 1.08
N GLY A 112 4.60 18.27 -0.09
CA GLY A 112 4.96 17.44 -1.23
C GLY A 112 6.24 17.93 -1.90
N PRO A 113 6.79 17.19 -2.88
CA PRO A 113 8.04 17.56 -3.54
C PRO A 113 7.91 18.94 -4.19
N LYS A 114 8.76 19.89 -3.76
CA LYS A 114 8.76 21.28 -4.24
C LYS A 114 9.12 21.33 -5.73
N ARG A 115 8.24 21.91 -6.56
CA ARG A 115 8.65 22.46 -7.86
C ARG A 115 9.44 23.73 -7.61
N LYS A 116 10.59 23.90 -8.29
CA LYS A 116 11.10 25.24 -8.59
C LYS A 116 10.07 25.88 -9.51
N ARG A 117 9.43 26.96 -9.07
CA ARG A 117 8.71 27.86 -9.98
C ARG A 117 9.78 28.52 -10.85
N GLU A 118 9.70 28.33 -12.16
CA GLU A 118 10.43 29.19 -13.09
C GLU A 118 9.77 30.57 -13.00
N VAL A 119 10.49 31.50 -12.35
CA VAL A 119 10.27 32.92 -12.54
C VAL A 119 10.95 33.23 -13.87
N SER A 120 10.15 33.65 -14.85
CA SER A 120 10.65 34.33 -16.03
C SER A 120 11.30 35.63 -15.57
N ASP A 121 12.63 35.67 -15.58
CA ASP A 121 13.34 36.93 -15.75
C ASP A 121 14.68 36.68 -16.44
N ASP A 122 14.90 37.44 -17.52
CA ASP A 122 16.07 37.42 -18.36
C ASP A 122 17.29 37.93 -17.59
N SER A 123 18.36 37.14 -17.51
CA SER A 123 19.74 37.68 -17.54
C SER A 123 20.79 36.57 -17.58
N HIS A 124 21.84 36.86 -18.33
CA HIS A 124 22.94 35.99 -18.70
C HIS A 124 23.84 35.60 -17.52
N GLY A 125 24.32 34.35 -17.51
CA GLY A 125 25.41 33.95 -16.61
C GLY A 125 25.85 32.51 -16.84
N GLN A 126 26.97 32.33 -17.55
CA GLN A 126 27.67 31.04 -17.69
C GLN A 126 28.17 30.53 -16.33
N GLY A 127 28.03 29.23 -16.06
CA GLY A 127 28.60 28.62 -14.85
C GLY A 127 28.67 27.09 -14.90
N SER A 128 29.88 26.56 -15.07
CA SER A 128 30.28 25.14 -15.12
C SER A 128 29.75 24.23 -13.97
N PRO A 129 29.69 22.90 -14.19
CA PRO A 129 29.12 21.96 -13.24
C PRO A 129 30.07 21.66 -12.07
N ARG A 130 29.65 21.98 -10.84
CA ARG A 130 30.39 21.60 -9.61
C ARG A 130 29.90 20.26 -9.07
N LYS A 131 30.82 19.28 -9.04
CA LYS A 131 30.72 18.00 -8.32
C LYS A 131 30.35 18.23 -6.84
N TRP A 132 29.28 17.59 -6.37
CA TRP A 132 28.94 17.59 -4.96
C TRP A 132 29.69 16.47 -4.23
N LYS A 133 30.64 16.87 -3.37
CA LYS A 133 31.23 16.00 -2.34
C LYS A 133 30.25 15.91 -1.18
N SER A 134 29.87 14.70 -0.79
CA SER A 134 29.07 14.44 0.40
C SER A 134 29.89 14.69 1.67
N LYS A 135 29.32 15.44 2.61
CA LYS A 135 29.66 15.37 4.04
C LYS A 135 28.38 15.31 4.88
N PRO A 136 28.46 14.71 6.09
CA PRO A 136 27.33 14.00 6.68
C PRO A 136 26.61 14.80 7.78
N GLY A 137 25.29 14.59 7.84
CA GLY A 137 24.45 14.69 9.04
C GLY A 137 24.09 16.09 9.54
N ASN A 138 22.81 16.48 9.39
CA ASN A 138 21.90 16.54 10.54
C ASN A 138 20.43 16.65 10.06
N GLY A 139 19.58 15.70 10.48
CA GLY A 139 18.11 15.76 10.54
C GLY A 139 17.31 16.01 9.24
N ASP A 140 16.88 14.94 8.55
CA ASP A 140 15.79 15.02 7.57
C ASP A 140 14.46 15.27 8.31
N ILE A 141 13.66 16.24 7.81
CA ILE A 141 12.28 16.59 8.23
C ILE A 141 11.37 15.34 8.29
N ARG A 142 11.74 14.25 7.61
CA ARG A 142 11.12 12.92 7.72
C ARG A 142 10.98 12.38 9.15
N SER A 143 11.93 12.69 10.03
CA SER A 143 12.00 12.18 11.42
C SER A 143 10.94 12.76 12.37
N HIS A 144 10.32 13.89 12.01
CA HIS A 144 9.31 14.55 12.85
C HIS A 144 7.87 14.07 12.60
N PHE A 145 7.59 13.41 11.47
CA PHE A 145 6.24 12.96 11.09
C PHE A 145 6.05 11.44 11.14
N PHE A 146 7.14 10.72 10.96
CA PHE A 146 7.23 9.30 11.23
C PHE A 146 8.41 9.21 12.17
N GLY A 147 8.18 8.91 13.45
CA GLY A 147 9.28 8.41 14.27
C GLY A 147 9.94 7.33 13.44
N ASP A 148 11.27 7.32 13.36
CA ASP A 148 11.99 6.28 12.65
C ASP A 148 11.34 4.96 13.07
N LEU A 149 10.53 4.37 12.17
CA LEU A 149 10.29 2.95 12.25
C LEU A 149 11.70 2.43 12.32
N PRO A 150 12.07 1.62 13.32
CA PRO A 150 13.38 1.04 13.32
C PRO A 150 13.60 0.57 11.89
N GLN A 151 14.55 1.19 11.18
CA GLN A 151 15.34 0.40 10.29
C GLN A 151 15.93 -0.57 11.29
N ALA A 152 15.23 -1.68 11.51
CA ALA A 152 15.85 -2.86 12.00
C ALA A 152 16.97 -3.00 11.00
N LYS A 153 18.18 -2.57 11.39
CA LYS A 153 19.40 -3.19 10.90
C LYS A 153 19.03 -4.64 10.80
N ALA A 154 19.21 -5.26 9.63
CA ALA A 154 18.88 -6.66 9.42
C ALA A 154 19.56 -7.47 10.53
N GLU A 155 18.89 -7.62 11.66
CA GLU A 155 19.35 -8.37 12.80
C GLU A 155 19.31 -9.77 12.26
N ALA A 156 20.44 -10.47 12.41
CA ALA A 156 20.52 -11.85 12.02
C ALA A 156 19.26 -12.56 12.56
N PRO A 157 18.50 -13.30 11.72
CA PRO A 157 17.25 -13.88 12.13
C PRO A 157 17.45 -14.60 13.47
N ALA A 158 16.52 -14.38 14.40
CA ALA A 158 16.55 -15.04 15.71
C ALA A 158 16.91 -16.52 15.50
N PRO A 159 17.81 -17.11 16.30
CA PRO A 159 18.26 -18.49 16.10
C PRO A 159 17.11 -19.48 15.85
N GLU A 160 15.99 -19.26 16.54
CA GLU A 160 14.71 -19.97 16.38
C GLU A 160 14.16 -19.94 14.93
N LEU A 161 14.22 -18.80 14.24
CA LEU A 161 13.76 -18.67 12.85
C LEU A 161 14.69 -19.39 11.88
N ARG A 162 16.00 -19.43 12.14
CA ARG A 162 16.95 -20.20 11.32
C ARG A 162 16.69 -21.69 11.44
N GLU A 163 16.45 -22.16 12.66
CA GLU A 163 16.10 -23.56 12.87
C GLU A 163 14.74 -23.90 12.24
N ALA A 164 13.74 -23.04 12.43
CA ALA A 164 12.42 -23.23 11.82
C ALA A 164 12.52 -23.36 10.29
N ARG A 165 13.35 -22.55 9.60
CA ARG A 165 13.55 -22.67 8.15
C ARG A 165 14.10 -24.05 7.74
N ARG A 166 15.08 -24.57 8.48
CA ARG A 166 15.64 -25.91 8.25
C ARG A 166 14.58 -26.99 8.45
N THR A 167 13.84 -26.95 9.57
CA THR A 167 12.77 -27.90 9.88
C THR A 167 11.65 -27.86 8.84
N ILE A 168 11.24 -26.66 8.39
CA ILE A 168 10.22 -26.49 7.35
C ILE A 168 10.71 -27.13 6.05
N ALA A 169 11.95 -26.85 5.63
CA ALA A 169 12.49 -27.34 4.35
C ALA A 169 12.55 -28.87 4.29
N SER A 170 12.84 -29.53 5.42
CA SER A 170 12.91 -31.00 5.51
C SER A 170 11.57 -31.71 5.76
N SER A 171 10.47 -30.96 5.99
CA SER A 171 9.18 -31.55 6.38
C SER A 171 8.48 -32.26 5.22
N LYS A 172 8.48 -33.60 5.22
CA LYS A 172 7.89 -34.43 4.14
C LYS A 172 6.38 -34.28 4.01
N ASP A 173 5.68 -33.97 5.10
CA ASP A 173 4.20 -33.87 5.16
C ASP A 173 3.64 -32.58 4.54
N LEU A 174 4.51 -31.65 4.15
CA LEU A 174 4.14 -30.39 3.52
C LEU A 174 4.45 -30.41 2.04
N THR A 175 3.56 -29.83 1.23
CA THR A 175 3.83 -29.60 -0.19
C THR A 175 4.97 -28.59 -0.36
N PRO A 176 5.72 -28.64 -1.47
CA PRO A 176 6.75 -27.63 -1.79
C PRO A 176 6.25 -26.19 -1.61
N PHE A 177 5.04 -25.89 -2.09
CA PHE A 177 4.43 -24.58 -1.93
C PHE A 177 4.22 -24.20 -0.45
N ARG A 178 3.69 -25.11 0.38
CA ARG A 178 3.48 -24.85 1.81
C ARG A 178 4.80 -24.62 2.53
N ARG A 179 5.82 -25.43 2.26
CA ARG A 179 7.18 -25.23 2.81
C ARG A 179 7.70 -23.84 2.45
N PHE A 180 7.63 -23.47 1.17
CA PHE A 180 8.13 -22.19 0.71
C PHE A 180 7.36 -20.99 1.28
N ALA A 181 6.03 -21.05 1.33
CA ALA A 181 5.21 -19.98 1.90
C ALA A 181 5.49 -19.77 3.40
N LEU A 182 5.74 -20.84 4.16
CA LEU A 182 6.10 -20.76 5.58
C LEU A 182 7.53 -20.24 5.78
N ILE A 183 8.48 -20.60 4.92
CA ILE A 183 9.82 -19.99 4.94
C ILE A 183 9.73 -18.50 4.60
N LEU A 184 9.00 -18.12 3.55
CA LEU A 184 8.82 -16.73 3.15
C LEU A 184 8.24 -15.86 4.29
N LEU A 185 7.30 -16.41 5.05
CA LEU A 185 6.73 -15.78 6.24
C LEU A 185 7.80 -15.38 7.29
N THR A 186 8.85 -16.20 7.46
CA THR A 186 9.94 -15.91 8.41
C THR A 186 10.82 -14.72 8.00
N PHE A 187 10.68 -14.20 6.77
CA PHE A 187 11.38 -12.99 6.31
C PHE A 187 10.61 -11.71 6.63
N ILE A 188 9.36 -11.80 7.11
CA ILE A 188 8.64 -10.62 7.60
C ILE A 188 9.22 -10.25 8.96
N PRO A 189 9.84 -9.06 9.14
CA PRO A 189 10.46 -8.69 10.39
C PRO A 189 9.46 -8.60 11.55
N ARG A 190 9.91 -8.81 12.79
CA ARG A 190 9.11 -8.53 13.98
C ARG A 190 8.64 -7.08 13.96
N GLY A 191 7.37 -6.85 14.29
CA GLY A 191 6.76 -5.51 14.27
C GLY A 191 6.35 -5.02 12.88
N ARG A 192 6.52 -5.87 11.86
CA ARG A 192 6.00 -5.66 10.51
C ARG A 192 4.94 -6.70 10.19
N TYR A 193 4.06 -6.36 9.27
CA TYR A 193 3.04 -7.27 8.73
C TYR A 193 3.15 -7.30 7.20
N SER A 194 2.68 -8.37 6.57
CA SER A 194 2.41 -8.41 5.14
C SER A 194 0.95 -8.82 4.89
N THR A 195 0.54 -8.94 3.64
CA THR A 195 -0.81 -9.41 3.29
C THR A 195 -0.74 -10.69 2.46
N TYR A 196 -1.84 -11.45 2.47
CA TYR A 196 -1.95 -12.64 1.61
C TYR A 196 -1.69 -12.31 0.14
N GLY A 197 -2.19 -11.16 -0.31
CA GLY A 197 -1.97 -10.65 -1.67
C GLY A 197 -0.52 -10.28 -1.93
N ALA A 198 0.14 -9.58 -1.01
CA ALA A 198 1.54 -9.19 -1.16
C ALA A 198 2.47 -10.41 -1.29
N MET A 199 2.31 -11.42 -0.43
CA MET A 199 3.08 -12.66 -0.53
C MET A 199 2.80 -13.39 -1.83
N SER A 200 1.53 -13.53 -2.23
CA SER A 200 1.13 -14.17 -3.48
C SER A 200 1.72 -13.46 -4.71
N ASN A 201 1.70 -12.13 -4.72
CA ASN A 201 2.21 -11.32 -5.82
C ASN A 201 3.72 -11.49 -5.97
N TYR A 202 4.46 -11.51 -4.85
CA TYR A 202 5.89 -11.77 -4.87
C TYR A 202 6.20 -13.17 -5.46
N ILE A 203 5.53 -14.22 -4.98
CA ILE A 203 5.75 -15.58 -5.49
C ILE A 203 5.42 -15.67 -6.99
N THR A 204 4.33 -15.02 -7.41
CA THR A 204 3.91 -14.99 -8.81
C THR A 204 4.89 -14.25 -9.71
N ALA A 205 5.43 -13.13 -9.24
CA ALA A 205 6.39 -12.33 -9.98
C ALA A 205 7.75 -13.04 -10.15
N GLN A 206 8.16 -13.82 -9.16
CA GLN A 206 9.52 -14.37 -9.11
C GLN A 206 9.62 -15.85 -9.53
N TYR A 207 8.55 -16.63 -9.40
CA TYR A 207 8.64 -18.09 -9.46
C TYR A 207 7.52 -18.76 -10.25
N HIS A 208 6.30 -18.78 -9.70
CA HIS A 208 5.16 -19.47 -10.31
C HIS A 208 3.84 -18.87 -9.83
N LYS A 209 2.77 -19.06 -10.60
CA LYS A 209 1.44 -18.52 -10.31
C LYS A 209 0.97 -18.94 -8.92
N SER A 210 0.61 -17.97 -8.09
CA SER A 210 0.03 -18.19 -6.76
C SER A 210 -1.26 -17.39 -6.58
N SER A 211 -1.91 -17.55 -5.42
CA SER A 211 -3.08 -16.76 -5.04
C SER A 211 -3.09 -16.46 -3.55
N ALA A 212 -3.74 -15.37 -3.16
CA ALA A 212 -3.97 -15.03 -1.75
C ALA A 212 -4.65 -16.17 -0.98
N ARG A 213 -5.54 -16.94 -1.63
CA ARG A 213 -6.20 -18.11 -1.04
C ARG A 213 -5.22 -19.24 -0.75
N ALA A 214 -4.27 -19.49 -1.65
CA ALA A 214 -3.22 -20.50 -1.44
C ALA A 214 -2.34 -20.12 -0.24
N ILE A 215 -1.95 -18.85 -0.12
CA ILE A 215 -1.22 -18.34 1.06
C ILE A 215 -2.07 -18.52 2.33
N GLY A 216 -3.34 -18.12 2.29
CA GLY A 216 -4.26 -18.30 3.42
C GLY A 216 -4.34 -19.76 3.89
N ASN A 217 -4.43 -20.72 2.97
CA ASN A 217 -4.45 -22.14 3.29
C ASN A 217 -3.13 -22.63 3.92
N ALA A 218 -1.98 -22.09 3.49
CA ALA A 218 -0.69 -22.38 4.11
C ALA A 218 -0.61 -21.83 5.55
N MET A 219 -1.08 -20.60 5.77
CA MET A 219 -1.09 -19.96 7.09
C MET A 219 -2.06 -20.65 8.06
N ARG A 220 -3.24 -21.06 7.59
CA ARG A 220 -4.26 -21.76 8.39
C ARG A 220 -3.74 -23.09 8.94
N ASN A 221 -2.92 -23.79 8.16
CA ASN A 221 -2.40 -25.11 8.48
C ASN A 221 -0.89 -25.06 8.73
N ASN A 222 -0.43 -24.07 9.50
CA ASN A 222 0.97 -23.91 9.89
C ASN A 222 1.26 -24.81 11.12
N PRO A 223 1.96 -25.95 10.97
CA PRO A 223 2.25 -26.84 12.09
C PRO A 223 3.37 -26.31 13.00
N PHE A 224 4.04 -25.22 12.61
CA PHE A 224 5.18 -24.65 13.32
C PHE A 224 4.81 -23.37 14.08
N ALA A 225 3.52 -23.09 14.28
CA ALA A 225 3.10 -22.01 15.16
C ALA A 225 3.42 -22.36 16.64
N PRO A 226 3.79 -21.38 17.49
CA PRO A 226 3.93 -19.95 17.21
C PRO A 226 5.30 -19.52 16.65
N ALA A 227 6.29 -20.42 16.57
CA ALA A 227 7.65 -20.11 16.12
C ALA A 227 7.69 -19.53 14.69
N VAL A 228 6.83 -20.02 13.80
CA VAL A 228 6.60 -19.46 12.47
C VAL A 228 5.41 -18.48 12.52
N PRO A 229 5.63 -17.17 12.32
CA PRO A 229 4.73 -16.12 12.82
C PRO A 229 3.53 -15.84 11.90
N CYS A 230 2.59 -16.78 11.77
CA CYS A 230 1.46 -16.64 10.84
C CYS A 230 0.49 -15.50 11.19
N HIS A 231 0.56 -14.95 12.41
CA HIS A 231 -0.14 -13.73 12.80
C HIS A 231 0.30 -12.48 12.02
N ARG A 232 1.51 -12.46 11.43
CA ARG A 232 2.04 -11.34 10.64
C ARG A 232 1.38 -11.17 9.26
N VAL A 233 0.47 -12.06 8.84
CA VAL A 233 -0.21 -11.97 7.54
C VAL A 233 -1.65 -11.49 7.71
N LEU A 234 -1.99 -10.37 7.07
CA LEU A 234 -3.28 -9.69 7.20
C LEU A 234 -4.11 -9.67 5.90
N ALA A 235 -5.35 -9.21 6.02
CA ALA A 235 -6.20 -8.91 4.86
C ALA A 235 -5.60 -7.78 4.02
N HIS A 236 -6.07 -7.65 2.77
CA HIS A 236 -5.54 -6.70 1.79
C HIS A 236 -5.58 -5.23 2.27
N ASP A 237 -6.54 -4.89 3.14
CA ASP A 237 -6.79 -3.56 3.66
C ASP A 237 -6.14 -3.31 5.04
N GLY A 238 -5.31 -4.24 5.52
CA GLY A 238 -4.62 -4.15 6.80
C GLY A 238 -5.45 -4.53 8.02
N ARG A 239 -6.67 -5.05 7.84
CA ARG A 239 -7.48 -5.59 8.94
C ARG A 239 -7.09 -7.01 9.31
N ILE A 240 -7.57 -7.45 10.48
CA ILE A 240 -7.45 -8.84 10.92
C ILE A 240 -8.16 -9.75 9.92
N GLY A 241 -7.37 -10.49 9.15
CA GLY A 241 -7.83 -11.60 8.31
C GLY A 241 -7.81 -12.94 9.06
N GLY A 242 -7.96 -14.04 8.33
CA GLY A 242 -8.06 -15.38 8.93
C GLY A 242 -6.90 -15.78 9.86
N PHE A 243 -7.24 -16.46 10.96
CA PHE A 243 -6.28 -16.94 11.95
C PHE A 243 -6.86 -18.10 12.77
N GLY A 244 -6.03 -19.10 13.10
CA GLY A 244 -6.44 -20.23 13.93
C GLY A 244 -7.59 -21.08 13.38
N GLY A 245 -7.93 -20.94 12.09
CA GLY A 245 -9.07 -21.64 11.49
C GLY A 245 -10.35 -20.81 11.35
N ASP A 246 -10.38 -19.61 11.91
CA ASP A 246 -11.50 -18.67 11.83
C ASP A 246 -11.17 -17.43 11.00
N TRP A 247 -12.21 -16.71 10.56
CA TRP A 247 -12.07 -15.57 9.66
C TRP A 247 -12.70 -14.29 10.22
N GLY A 248 -12.05 -13.15 9.98
CA GLY A 248 -12.55 -11.81 10.27
C GLY A 248 -12.29 -11.29 11.68
N GLU A 249 -12.66 -10.03 11.92
CA GLU A 249 -12.46 -9.35 13.21
C GLU A 249 -13.25 -9.97 14.37
N GLN A 250 -14.31 -10.71 14.08
CA GLN A 250 -15.13 -11.43 15.05
C GLN A 250 -14.76 -12.91 15.17
N GLY A 251 -13.76 -13.39 14.43
CA GLY A 251 -13.31 -14.79 14.53
C GLY A 251 -12.79 -15.09 15.94
N LYS A 252 -12.97 -16.33 16.42
CA LYS A 252 -12.57 -16.76 17.77
C LYS A 252 -11.14 -16.39 18.13
N HIS A 253 -10.24 -16.42 17.15
CA HIS A 253 -8.81 -16.16 17.32
C HIS A 253 -8.39 -14.73 16.92
N SER A 254 -9.32 -13.83 16.59
CA SER A 254 -9.01 -12.47 16.16
C SER A 254 -8.34 -11.64 17.26
N ALA A 255 -8.79 -11.80 18.51
CA ALA A 255 -8.23 -11.14 19.68
C ALA A 255 -6.78 -11.57 19.93
N GLU A 256 -6.50 -12.87 19.82
CA GLU A 256 -5.15 -13.42 20.00
C GLU A 256 -4.21 -12.93 18.91
N LYS A 257 -4.64 -12.92 17.64
CA LYS A 257 -3.83 -12.36 16.55
C LYS A 257 -3.50 -10.89 16.77
N ARG A 258 -4.48 -10.10 17.22
CA ARG A 258 -4.29 -8.68 17.53
C ARG A 258 -3.29 -8.49 18.67
N ARG A 259 -3.40 -9.31 19.72
CA ARG A 259 -2.48 -9.31 20.86
C ARG A 259 -1.04 -9.60 20.42
N LEU A 260 -0.81 -10.69 19.67
CA LEU A 260 0.53 -11.05 19.18
C LEU A 260 1.15 -9.94 18.32
N LEU A 261 0.36 -9.31 17.45
CA LEU A 261 0.81 -8.17 16.66
C LEU A 261 1.16 -6.96 17.54
N ALA A 262 0.34 -6.66 18.55
CA ALA A 262 0.60 -5.56 19.48
C ALA A 262 1.85 -5.79 20.34
N GLU A 263 2.09 -7.02 20.80
CA GLU A 263 3.32 -7.42 21.52
C GLU A 263 4.59 -7.30 20.65
N GLU A 264 4.44 -7.37 19.33
CA GLU A 264 5.51 -7.08 18.37
C GLU A 264 5.67 -5.58 18.06
N GLY A 265 4.81 -4.71 18.60
CA GLY A 265 4.84 -3.26 18.38
C GLY A 265 3.97 -2.78 17.21
N VAL A 266 3.13 -3.65 16.63
CA VAL A 266 2.21 -3.27 15.55
C VAL A 266 1.03 -2.49 16.14
N LYS A 267 0.79 -1.30 15.59
CA LYS A 267 -0.30 -0.41 16.02
C LYS A 267 -1.53 -0.55 15.13
N PHE A 268 -2.72 -0.39 15.72
CA PHE A 268 -3.99 -0.34 15.00
C PHE A 268 -4.62 1.04 15.10
N ASP A 269 -5.29 1.48 14.04
CA ASP A 269 -6.11 2.69 14.05
C ASP A 269 -7.47 2.45 14.73
N SER A 270 -8.24 3.52 14.92
CA SER A 270 -9.59 3.46 15.49
C SER A 270 -10.58 2.63 14.66
N GLY A 271 -10.26 2.37 13.39
CA GLY A 271 -11.02 1.54 12.46
C GLY A 271 -10.58 0.08 12.39
N GLY A 272 -9.68 -0.35 13.30
CA GLY A 272 -9.21 -1.73 13.42
C GLY A 272 -8.13 -2.14 12.41
N LYS A 273 -7.62 -1.22 11.59
CA LYS A 273 -6.57 -1.47 10.58
C LYS A 273 -5.19 -1.25 11.16
N VAL A 274 -4.22 -2.05 10.72
CA VAL A 274 -2.82 -1.80 11.08
C VAL A 274 -2.34 -0.48 10.47
N VAL A 275 -1.66 0.32 11.29
CA VAL A 275 -0.98 1.54 10.88
C VAL A 275 0.31 1.19 10.17
N GLY A 276 0.45 1.64 8.92
CA GLY A 276 1.66 1.45 8.12
C GLY A 276 1.37 0.79 6.79
N ARG A 277 2.43 0.45 6.06
CA ARG A 277 2.35 -0.30 4.80
C ARG A 277 2.75 -1.75 5.03
N PRO A 278 2.16 -2.69 4.26
CA PRO A 278 2.60 -4.08 4.32
C PRO A 278 4.06 -4.19 3.86
N TYR A 279 4.76 -5.14 4.45
CA TYR A 279 6.09 -5.55 4.05
C TYR A 279 6.03 -6.24 2.69
N ILE A 280 6.77 -5.70 1.72
CA ILE A 280 6.86 -6.20 0.34
C ILE A 280 8.31 -6.41 -0.12
N ASN A 281 9.30 -6.03 0.68
CA ASN A 281 10.72 -6.02 0.32
C ASN A 281 11.36 -7.41 0.44
N PHE A 282 10.69 -8.44 -0.06
CA PHE A 282 11.23 -9.80 -0.07
C PHE A 282 12.47 -9.91 -0.99
N GLU A 283 12.56 -9.09 -2.04
CA GLU A 283 13.65 -9.12 -3.03
C GLU A 283 15.03 -8.75 -2.48
N GLU A 284 15.10 -8.06 -1.34
CA GLU A 284 16.37 -7.67 -0.72
C GLU A 284 17.13 -8.86 -0.11
N SER A 285 16.48 -10.03 0.02
CA SER A 285 17.07 -11.24 0.57
C SER A 285 17.41 -12.26 -0.52
N GLY A 286 18.70 -12.35 -0.87
CA GLY A 286 19.20 -13.41 -1.77
C GLY A 286 18.93 -14.83 -1.26
N GLU A 287 18.73 -14.99 0.06
CA GLU A 287 18.45 -16.28 0.72
C GLU A 287 17.12 -16.89 0.27
N ILE A 288 16.11 -16.07 -0.07
CA ILE A 288 14.78 -16.58 -0.45
C ILE A 288 14.86 -17.42 -1.73
N LYS A 289 15.66 -16.97 -2.71
CA LYS A 289 15.88 -17.72 -3.96
C LYS A 289 16.55 -19.07 -3.68
N THR A 290 17.54 -19.10 -2.78
CA THR A 290 18.21 -20.35 -2.38
C THR A 290 17.22 -21.34 -1.77
N TRP A 291 16.37 -20.90 -0.85
CA TRP A 291 15.33 -21.76 -0.25
C TRP A 291 14.34 -22.28 -1.28
N TYR A 292 13.89 -21.43 -2.21
CA TYR A 292 13.01 -21.86 -3.29
C TYR A 292 13.63 -22.99 -4.11
N GLN A 293 14.87 -22.79 -4.56
CA GLN A 293 15.58 -23.78 -5.37
C GLN A 293 15.79 -25.10 -4.61
N GLN A 294 16.19 -25.05 -3.34
CA GLN A 294 16.35 -26.24 -2.52
C GLN A 294 15.05 -27.04 -2.37
N ILE A 295 13.94 -26.36 -2.02
CA ILE A 295 12.64 -27.01 -1.83
C ILE A 295 12.12 -27.65 -3.12
N TYR A 296 12.25 -26.95 -4.25
CA TYR A 296 11.69 -27.44 -5.51
C TYR A 296 12.61 -28.47 -6.20
N ALA A 297 13.92 -28.39 -6.04
CA ALA A 297 14.84 -29.42 -6.52
C ALA A 297 14.70 -30.75 -5.77
N SER A 298 14.42 -30.73 -4.45
CA SER A 298 14.24 -31.94 -3.65
C SER A 298 12.93 -32.70 -3.94
N ASN A 299 11.98 -32.08 -4.64
CA ASN A 299 10.70 -32.69 -5.00
C ASN A 299 10.63 -33.16 -6.47
N SER A 300 11.73 -33.01 -7.23
CA SER A 300 11.86 -33.50 -8.61
C SER A 300 12.53 -34.88 -8.71
N LYS A 301 12.66 -35.58 -7.58
CA LYS A 301 13.09 -36.99 -7.48
C LYS A 301 11.96 -37.80 -6.88
#